data_AF-A0A1L1SU47-F1
#
_entry.id   AF-A0A1L1SU47-F1
#
_cell.length_a   1.000
_cell.length_b   1.000
_cell.length_c   1.000
_cell.angle_alpha   90.00
_cell.angle_beta   90.00
_cell.angle_gamma   90.00
#
_symmetry.space_group_name_H-M   'P 1'
#
loop_
_entity.id
_entity.type
_entity.pdbx_description
1 polymer ?
#
loop_
_entity_poly.entity_id
_entity_poly.type
_entity_poly.pdbx_seq_one_letter_code
_entity_poly.pdbx_strand_id
1 'polypeptide(L)'
;MPGWRLLAQAGARVLGCGARGLGADPGLERRNLHSKSSTWWDEHLSEENLSFVKQLVSDENKTQLTSKLNPLKDEPWPLHPWEPGSFRVGLIALKLGMMPLWTKDGQKHAVTLLQVQDCHVLKYTPKEDHNGKIAAL
;
A
#
# COMPACT_ATOMS: atom_id res chain seq x y z
N MET A 1 5.51 -14.28 16.59
CA MET A 1 5.51 -12.86 17.01
C MET A 1 4.11 -12.46 17.51
N PRO A 2 3.74 -12.73 18.78
CA PRO A 2 2.39 -12.49 19.30
C PRO A 2 2.27 -11.24 20.20
N GLY A 3 3.28 -10.36 20.23
CA GLY A 3 3.42 -9.31 21.25
C GLY A 3 2.52 -8.07 21.11
N TRP A 4 1.78 -7.91 20.00
CA TRP A 4 1.02 -6.67 19.74
C TRP A 4 -0.49 -6.79 19.96
N ARG A 5 -1.02 -8.00 20.22
CA ARG A 5 -2.46 -8.25 20.40
C ARG A 5 -3.04 -7.73 21.73
N LEU A 6 -2.20 -7.41 22.72
CA LEU A 6 -2.64 -7.03 24.07
C LEU A 6 -2.86 -5.53 24.28
N LEU A 7 -2.35 -4.65 23.41
CA LEU A 7 -2.43 -3.20 23.62
C LEU A 7 -3.80 -2.60 23.29
N ALA A 8 -4.63 -3.28 22.50
CA ALA A 8 -5.94 -2.75 22.11
C ALA A 8 -7.04 -2.93 23.18
N GLN A 9 -6.86 -3.82 24.17
CA GLN A 9 -7.89 -4.09 25.20
C GLN A 9 -7.79 -3.20 26.46
N ALA A 10 -6.68 -2.46 26.65
CA ALA A 10 -6.43 -1.76 27.92
C ALA A 10 -7.02 -0.33 28.01
N GLY A 11 -7.52 0.24 26.91
CA GLY A 11 -7.92 1.66 26.84
C GLY A 11 -9.30 2.02 27.42
N ALA A 12 -10.13 1.05 27.82
CA ALA A 12 -11.55 1.31 28.12
C ALA A 12 -11.90 1.39 29.63
N ARG A 13 -10.93 1.37 30.55
CA ARG A 13 -11.20 1.25 32.01
C ARG A 13 -10.89 2.47 32.88
N VAL A 14 -10.57 3.64 32.31
CA VAL A 14 -10.03 4.79 33.08
C VAL A 14 -10.97 6.00 33.19
N LEU A 15 -12.27 5.88 32.90
CA LEU A 15 -13.23 6.98 33.16
C LEU A 15 -14.44 6.46 33.92
N GLY A 16 -14.33 6.46 35.25
CA GLY A 16 -15.41 6.01 36.14
C GLY A 16 -15.12 6.24 37.61
N CYS A 17 -14.68 7.45 37.99
CA CYS A 17 -14.67 7.88 39.39
C CYS A 17 -15.00 9.37 39.45
N GLY A 18 -16.21 9.72 39.90
CA GLY A 18 -16.59 11.11 40.11
C GLY A 18 -18.04 11.33 40.52
N ALA A 19 -18.23 11.53 41.83
CA ALA A 19 -19.30 12.30 42.49
C ALA A 19 -20.70 11.67 42.73
N ARG A 20 -21.13 11.90 43.98
CA ARG A 20 -22.33 11.49 44.71
C ARG A 20 -23.36 12.63 44.60
N GLY A 21 -24.64 12.37 44.34
CA GLY A 21 -25.68 13.42 44.37
C GLY A 21 -27.07 12.93 43.95
N LEU A 22 -28.09 13.34 44.72
CA LEU A 22 -29.51 12.97 44.65
C LEU A 22 -30.24 13.53 43.41
N GLY A 23 -31.23 12.77 42.92
CA GLY A 23 -32.44 13.28 42.26
C GLY A 23 -32.33 13.65 40.78
N ALA A 24 -32.86 12.79 39.91
CA ALA A 24 -33.62 13.12 38.70
C ALA A 24 -33.88 11.82 37.93
N ASP A 25 -35.15 11.50 37.69
CA ASP A 25 -35.52 10.56 36.64
C ASP A 25 -35.37 11.28 35.30
N PRO A 26 -34.62 10.73 34.35
CA PRO A 26 -35.20 10.64 33.03
C PRO A 26 -34.89 9.29 32.39
N GLY A 27 -35.92 8.72 31.75
CA GLY A 27 -35.86 7.54 30.90
C GLY A 27 -34.55 7.46 30.12
N LEU A 28 -33.64 6.63 30.63
CA LEU A 28 -32.38 6.35 29.96
C LEU A 28 -32.70 5.33 28.88
N GLU A 29 -33.16 5.85 27.75
CA GLU A 29 -33.15 5.14 26.49
C GLU A 29 -31.72 4.65 26.28
N ARG A 30 -31.50 3.36 26.58
CA ARG A 30 -30.27 2.66 26.25
C ARG A 30 -30.21 2.65 24.74
N ARG A 31 -29.66 3.72 24.16
CA ARG A 31 -29.11 3.70 22.81
C ARG A 31 -28.08 2.58 22.84
N ASN A 32 -28.49 1.40 22.38
CA ASN A 32 -27.61 0.27 22.14
C ASN A 32 -26.58 0.74 21.11
N LEU A 33 -25.48 1.33 21.60
CA LEU A 33 -24.27 1.56 20.84
C LEU A 33 -23.80 0.17 20.42
N HIS A 34 -24.23 -0.27 19.24
CA HIS A 34 -23.68 -1.44 18.59
C HIS A 34 -22.20 -1.13 18.38
N SER A 35 -21.36 -1.59 19.32
CA SER A 35 -19.92 -1.44 19.23
C SER A 35 -19.48 -2.27 18.03
N LYS A 36 -19.20 -1.60 16.91
CA LYS A 36 -18.64 -2.26 15.74
C LYS A 36 -17.24 -2.73 16.12
N SER A 37 -17.08 -4.04 16.35
CA SER A 37 -15.76 -4.63 16.55
C SER A 37 -15.03 -4.65 15.21
N SER A 38 -13.84 -4.08 15.16
CA SER A 38 -12.93 -4.26 14.01
C SER A 38 -12.49 -5.71 13.99
N THR A 39 -12.55 -6.34 12.81
CA THR A 39 -12.07 -7.71 12.57
C THR A 39 -10.97 -7.69 11.51
N TRP A 40 -10.11 -8.70 11.50
CA TRP A 40 -9.09 -8.90 10.46
C TRP A 40 -9.59 -9.85 9.37
N TRP A 41 -8.99 -9.79 8.19
CA TRP A 41 -9.45 -10.57 7.02
C TRP A 41 -9.40 -12.09 7.24
N ASP A 42 -8.52 -12.57 8.13
CA ASP A 42 -8.30 -13.98 8.43
C ASP A 42 -8.99 -14.46 9.71
N GLU A 43 -9.61 -13.57 10.50
CA GLU A 43 -10.09 -13.86 11.85
C GLU A 43 -11.21 -14.92 11.91
N HIS A 44 -12.04 -14.99 10.86
CA HIS A 44 -13.19 -15.88 10.79
C HIS A 44 -13.03 -16.98 9.72
N LEU A 45 -11.80 -17.25 9.29
CA LEU A 45 -11.51 -18.30 8.31
C LEU A 45 -11.13 -19.61 8.99
N SER A 46 -11.63 -20.73 8.44
CA SER A 46 -11.09 -22.05 8.76
C SER A 46 -9.70 -22.24 8.16
N GLU A 47 -8.94 -23.21 8.66
CA GLU A 47 -7.58 -23.50 8.17
C GLU A 47 -7.56 -23.84 6.67
N GLU A 48 -8.55 -24.62 6.20
CA GLU A 48 -8.73 -24.96 4.79
C GLU A 48 -8.98 -23.71 3.94
N ASN A 49 -9.96 -22.88 4.33
CA ASN A 49 -10.34 -21.68 3.60
C ASN A 49 -9.20 -20.66 3.53
N LEU A 50 -8.38 -20.56 4.58
CA LEU A 50 -7.24 -19.67 4.62
C LEU A 50 -6.20 -20.03 3.55
N SER A 51 -5.92 -21.31 3.35
CA SER A 51 -5.01 -21.77 2.29
C SER A 51 -5.59 -21.51 0.90
N PHE A 52 -6.88 -21.78 0.71
CA PHE A 52 -7.59 -21.57 -0.55
C PHE A 52 -7.60 -20.09 -0.96
N VAL A 53 -7.97 -19.19 -0.04
CA VAL A 53 -8.02 -17.74 -0.31
C VAL A 53 -6.64 -17.20 -0.70
N LYS A 54 -5.56 -17.66 -0.03
CA LYS A 54 -4.20 -17.26 -0.39
C LYS A 54 -3.80 -17.70 -1.80
N GLN A 55 -4.16 -18.91 -2.19
CA GLN A 55 -3.89 -19.41 -3.53
C GLN A 55 -4.68 -18.63 -4.57
N LEU A 56 -5.97 -18.43 -4.34
CA LEU A 56 -6.86 -17.67 -5.23
C LEU A 56 -6.30 -16.27 -5.50
N VAL A 57 -5.95 -15.53 -4.45
CA VAL A 57 -5.37 -14.17 -4.58
C VAL A 57 -4.02 -14.20 -5.30
N SER A 58 -3.18 -15.21 -5.05
CA SER A 58 -1.89 -15.36 -5.75
C SER A 58 -2.08 -15.57 -7.25
N ASP A 59 -3.03 -16.42 -7.64
CA ASP A 59 -3.28 -16.75 -9.04
C ASP A 59 -3.98 -15.61 -9.78
N GLU A 60 -4.90 -14.91 -9.12
CA GLU A 60 -5.49 -13.66 -9.63
C GLU A 60 -4.42 -12.60 -9.88
N ASN A 61 -3.53 -12.36 -8.91
CA ASN A 61 -2.45 -11.37 -9.05
C ASN A 61 -1.50 -11.71 -10.21
N LYS A 62 -1.09 -12.98 -10.35
CA LYS A 62 -0.26 -13.42 -11.49
C LYS A 62 -0.96 -13.21 -12.82
N THR A 63 -2.26 -13.49 -12.88
CA THR A 63 -3.07 -13.32 -14.09
C THR A 63 -3.17 -11.84 -14.47
N GLN A 64 -3.43 -10.96 -13.50
CA GLN A 64 -3.47 -9.52 -13.70
C GLN A 64 -2.11 -8.99 -14.18
N LEU A 65 -1.01 -9.40 -13.57
CA LEU A 65 0.34 -9.00 -14.01
C LEU A 65 0.63 -9.48 -15.44
N THR A 66 0.35 -10.75 -15.73
CA THR A 66 0.58 -11.33 -17.06
C THR A 66 -0.25 -10.61 -18.14
N SER A 67 -1.48 -10.21 -17.82
CA SER A 67 -2.35 -9.47 -18.73
C SER A 67 -1.78 -8.11 -19.14
N LYS A 68 -0.96 -7.47 -18.29
CA LYS A 68 -0.40 -6.12 -18.52
C LYS A 68 1.02 -6.11 -19.09
N LEU A 69 1.58 -7.27 -19.43
CA LEU A 69 2.94 -7.39 -19.98
C LEU A 69 3.10 -6.85 -21.41
N ASN A 70 2.01 -6.69 -22.17
CA ASN A 70 2.04 -6.32 -23.59
C ASN A 70 1.44 -4.93 -23.88
N PRO A 71 1.95 -3.84 -23.27
CA PRO A 71 1.32 -2.52 -23.34
C PRO A 71 1.26 -1.91 -24.75
N LEU A 72 2.10 -2.35 -25.68
CA LEU A 72 2.10 -1.84 -27.05
C LEU A 72 0.99 -2.43 -27.94
N LYS A 73 0.40 -3.54 -27.53
CA LYS A 73 -0.74 -4.15 -28.24
C LYS A 73 -2.07 -3.58 -27.79
N ASP A 74 -2.13 -3.12 -26.54
CA ASP A 74 -3.35 -2.63 -25.90
C ASP A 74 -3.44 -1.10 -26.05
N GLU A 75 -3.98 -0.64 -27.19
CA GLU A 75 -4.32 0.77 -27.48
C GLU A 75 -3.32 1.80 -26.90
N PRO A 76 -2.07 1.80 -27.37
CA PRO A 76 -1.05 2.67 -26.82
C PRO A 76 -1.40 4.14 -27.10
N TRP A 77 -1.16 5.00 -26.11
CA TRP A 77 -1.24 6.44 -26.30
C TRP A 77 -0.23 6.91 -27.35
N PRO A 78 -0.50 8.05 -28.02
CA PRO A 78 0.42 8.58 -29.03
C PRO A 78 1.83 8.75 -28.50
N LEU A 79 2.81 8.22 -29.25
CA LEU A 79 4.23 8.38 -28.94
C LEU A 79 4.74 9.67 -29.57
N HIS A 80 5.16 10.61 -28.74
CA HIS A 80 5.74 11.87 -29.18
C HIS A 80 7.27 11.75 -29.34
N PRO A 81 7.88 12.48 -30.29
CA PRO A 81 9.34 12.54 -30.41
C PRO A 81 9.96 13.24 -29.19
N TRP A 82 11.25 13.01 -28.97
CA TRP A 82 11.99 13.72 -27.93
C TRP A 82 12.22 15.19 -28.34
N GLU A 83 11.98 16.10 -27.40
CA GLU A 83 12.25 17.54 -27.55
C GLU A 83 13.16 18.06 -26.43
N PRO A 84 13.97 19.11 -26.65
CA PRO A 84 14.74 19.76 -25.60
C PRO A 84 13.83 20.24 -24.45
N GLY A 85 14.20 19.90 -23.21
CA GLY A 85 13.38 20.19 -22.03
C GLY A 85 12.34 19.12 -21.67
N SER A 86 12.26 18.03 -22.44
CA SER A 86 11.42 16.87 -22.10
C SER A 86 11.97 16.10 -20.89
N PHE A 87 11.08 15.72 -19.97
CA PHE A 87 11.39 14.85 -18.83
C PHE A 87 10.79 13.47 -19.02
N ARG A 88 11.56 12.42 -18.65
CA ARG A 88 11.10 11.02 -18.69
C ARG A 88 10.59 10.58 -17.32
N VAL A 89 9.78 9.53 -17.32
CA VAL A 89 9.28 8.87 -16.11
C VAL A 89 10.43 8.26 -15.30
N GLY A 90 10.25 8.21 -13.98
CA GLY A 90 11.17 7.54 -13.06
C GLY A 90 10.85 6.04 -12.90
N LEU A 91 11.60 5.39 -12.00
CA LEU A 91 11.38 4.01 -11.60
C LEU A 91 11.37 3.92 -10.07
N ILE A 92 10.61 2.95 -9.55
CA ILE A 92 10.67 2.53 -8.15
C ILE A 92 11.45 1.22 -8.09
N ALA A 93 12.48 1.17 -7.25
CA ALA A 93 13.36 0.02 -7.14
C ALA A 93 13.65 -0.33 -5.67
N LEU A 94 13.96 -1.61 -5.44
CA LEU A 94 14.35 -2.17 -4.15
C LEU A 94 15.88 -2.24 -4.06
N LYS A 95 16.45 -1.65 -3.00
CA LYS A 95 17.89 -1.72 -2.72
C LYS A 95 18.25 -3.10 -2.17
N LEU A 96 19.01 -3.88 -2.95
CA LEU A 96 19.47 -5.21 -2.55
C LEU A 96 20.73 -5.17 -1.69
N GLY A 97 21.66 -4.25 -2.00
CA GLY A 97 22.95 -4.19 -1.31
C GLY A 97 23.99 -3.43 -2.10
N MET A 98 25.26 -3.64 -1.75
CA MET A 98 26.41 -3.03 -2.43
C MET A 98 27.40 -4.10 -2.88
N MET A 99 28.02 -3.89 -4.04
CA MET A 99 29.07 -4.77 -4.56
C MET A 99 30.17 -3.96 -5.25
N PRO A 100 31.41 -4.46 -5.34
CA PRO A 100 32.45 -3.81 -6.12
C PRO A 100 32.34 -4.15 -7.61
N LEU A 101 32.60 -3.17 -8.48
CA LEU A 101 32.70 -3.33 -9.93
C LEU A 101 34.05 -2.76 -10.40
N TRP A 102 34.73 -3.47 -11.29
CA TRP A 102 36.03 -3.08 -11.82
C TRP A 102 35.90 -2.48 -13.22
N THR A 103 36.49 -1.31 -13.44
CA THR A 103 36.51 -0.66 -14.77
C THR A 103 37.58 -1.29 -15.66
N LYS A 104 37.52 -0.97 -16.97
CA LYS A 104 38.53 -1.40 -17.95
C LYS A 104 39.93 -0.89 -17.60
N ASP A 105 40.02 0.26 -16.93
CA ASP A 105 41.27 0.86 -16.45
C ASP A 105 41.80 0.22 -15.16
N GLY A 106 41.12 -0.83 -14.65
CA GLY A 106 41.52 -1.54 -13.43
C GLY A 106 41.14 -0.84 -12.12
N GLN A 107 40.31 0.21 -12.16
CA GLN A 107 39.85 0.90 -10.96
C GLN A 107 38.62 0.22 -10.35
N LYS A 108 38.58 0.14 -9.01
CA LYS A 108 37.47 -0.45 -8.25
C LYS A 108 36.47 0.63 -7.86
N HIS A 109 35.20 0.45 -8.22
CA HIS A 109 34.09 1.30 -7.80
C HIS A 109 33.08 0.51 -6.96
N ALA A 110 32.62 1.11 -5.85
CA ALA A 110 31.52 0.56 -5.08
C ALA A 110 30.18 0.95 -5.73
N VAL A 111 29.35 -0.04 -6.06
CA VAL A 111 28.05 0.16 -6.68
C VAL A 111 26.92 -0.35 -5.77
N THR A 112 25.72 0.21 -5.93
CA THR A 112 24.51 -0.23 -5.24
C THR A 112 23.62 -1.00 -6.21
N LEU A 113 23.12 -2.15 -5.79
CA LEU A 113 22.21 -2.97 -6.57
C LEU A 113 20.76 -2.53 -6.32
N LEU A 114 20.08 -2.12 -7.39
CA LEU A 114 18.68 -1.71 -7.38
C LEU A 114 17.89 -2.66 -8.28
N GLN A 115 16.92 -3.40 -7.70
CA GLN A 115 16.03 -4.29 -8.44
C GLN A 115 14.69 -3.62 -8.65
N VAL A 116 14.25 -3.51 -9.90
CA VAL A 116 12.90 -3.05 -10.23
C VAL A 116 11.96 -4.24 -10.13
N GLN A 117 10.98 -4.17 -9.23
CA GLN A 117 9.92 -5.16 -9.07
C GLN A 117 8.57 -4.46 -9.31
N ASP A 118 7.74 -5.02 -10.20
CA ASP A 118 6.36 -4.59 -10.50
C ASP A 118 6.13 -3.07 -10.58
N CYS A 119 6.95 -2.35 -11.34
CA CYS A 119 6.86 -0.89 -11.50
C CYS A 119 5.88 -0.51 -12.63
N HIS A 120 4.66 -0.10 -12.26
CA HIS A 120 3.58 0.26 -13.19
C HIS A 120 3.09 1.70 -12.95
N VAL A 121 2.62 2.37 -14.00
CA VAL A 121 1.97 3.69 -13.88
C VAL A 121 0.54 3.47 -13.38
N LEU A 122 0.14 4.21 -12.34
CA LEU A 122 -1.17 4.04 -11.70
C LEU A 122 -2.21 5.04 -12.24
N LYS A 123 -1.80 6.28 -12.47
CA LYS A 123 -2.71 7.33 -12.96
C LYS A 123 -1.94 8.35 -13.78
N TYR A 124 -2.68 9.24 -14.44
CA TYR A 124 -2.13 10.41 -15.08
C TYR A 124 -2.94 11.62 -14.61
N THR A 125 -2.26 12.66 -14.15
CA THR A 125 -2.84 13.94 -13.78
C THR A 125 -2.28 15.01 -14.70
N PRO A 126 -3.12 15.69 -15.49
CA PRO A 126 -2.67 16.74 -16.39
C PRO A 126 -2.12 17.94 -15.60
N LYS A 127 -1.35 18.81 -16.27
CA LYS A 127 -0.65 19.91 -15.58
C LYS A 127 -1.60 20.88 -14.90
N GLU A 128 -2.79 21.07 -15.47
CA GLU A 128 -3.85 21.95 -14.96
C GLU A 128 -4.32 21.51 -13.57
N ASP A 129 -4.43 20.20 -13.35
CA ASP A 129 -4.94 19.60 -12.11
C ASP A 129 -3.84 19.28 -11.08
N HIS A 130 -2.57 19.40 -11.45
CA HIS A 130 -1.44 19.08 -10.58
C HIS A 130 -0.81 20.33 -9.95
N ASN A 131 -0.04 21.11 -10.72
CA ASN A 131 0.68 22.29 -10.22
C ASN A 131 0.79 23.44 -11.23
N GLY A 132 0.06 23.35 -12.35
CA GLY A 132 0.05 24.32 -13.45
C GLY A 132 1.30 24.32 -14.33
N LYS A 133 2.35 23.56 -13.98
CA LYS A 133 3.64 23.56 -14.69
C LYS A 133 3.95 22.22 -15.37
N ILE A 134 3.75 21.12 -14.67
CA ILE A 134 4.06 19.76 -15.14
C ILE A 134 2.92 18.80 -14.81
N ALA A 135 2.71 17.83 -15.69
CA ALA A 135 1.84 16.69 -15.41
C ALA A 135 2.47 15.74 -14.38
N ALA A 136 1.64 14.93 -13.73
CA ALA A 136 2.06 13.91 -12.77
C ALA A 136 1.54 12.52 -13.17
N LEU A 137 2.24 11.49 -12.71
CA LEU A 137 1.99 10.07 -12.98
C LEU A 137 1.92 9.28 -11.66
#